data_AF-A0AAP8U2Q1-F1
#
_entry.id   AF-A0AAP8U2Q1-F1
#
_cell.length_a   1.000
_cell.length_b   1.000
_cell.length_c   1.000
_cell.angle_alpha   90.00
_cell.angle_beta   90.00
_cell.angle_gamma   90.00
#
_symmetry.space_group_name_H-M   'P 1'
#
loop_
_entity.id
_entity.type
_entity.pdbx_description
1 polymer ?
#
loop_
_entity_poly.entity_id
_entity_poly.type
_entity_poly.pdbx_seq_one_letter_code
_entity_poly.pdbx_strand_id
1 'polypeptide(L)' 'MALSRSVESNHNIVFDCKYHVVFCPKYRKKVLIEPVDVRLKE' A
#
# COMPACT_ATOMS: atom_id res chain seq x y z
N MET A 1 22.91 3.04 -14.88
CA MET A 1 23.11 2.71 -13.45
C MET A 1 21.90 1.89 -13.00
N ALA A 2 22.07 0.59 -12.80
CA ALA A 2 20.99 -0.27 -12.33
C ALA A 2 20.63 0.14 -10.88
N LEU A 3 19.38 0.52 -10.64
CA LEU A 3 18.87 0.72 -9.28
C LEU A 3 18.94 -0.64 -8.57
N SER A 4 19.77 -0.74 -7.54
CA SER A 4 19.86 -1.94 -6.70
C SER A 4 18.49 -2.20 -6.08
N ARG A 5 17.82 -3.25 -6.54
CA ARG A 5 16.48 -3.63 -6.10
C ARG A 5 16.59 -4.22 -4.69
N SER A 6 16.02 -3.53 -3.70
CA SER A 6 15.97 -4.06 -2.32
C SER A 6 15.01 -5.25 -2.29
N VAL A 7 15.52 -6.41 -1.88
CA VAL A 7 14.81 -7.69 -1.84
C VAL A 7 14.94 -8.29 -0.45
N GLU A 8 13.86 -8.90 0.04
CA GLU A 8 13.83 -9.58 1.34
C GLU A 8 13.95 -11.09 1.15
N SER A 9 14.47 -11.80 2.15
CA SER A 9 14.66 -13.25 2.08
C SER A 9 14.41 -13.94 3.41
N ASN A 10 13.78 -15.11 3.35
CA ASN A 10 13.68 -16.10 4.42
C ASN A 10 14.59 -17.31 4.09
N HIS A 11 14.68 -18.30 4.99
CA HIS A 11 15.54 -19.50 4.89
C HIS A 11 15.59 -20.14 3.49
N ASN A 12 14.48 -20.15 2.74
CA ASN A 12 14.43 -20.76 1.40
C ASN A 12 13.79 -19.89 0.31
N ILE A 13 13.39 -18.64 0.59
CA ILE A 13 12.59 -17.84 -0.35
C ILE A 13 13.10 -16.40 -0.35
N VAL A 14 13.41 -15.89 -1.54
CA VAL A 14 13.73 -14.47 -1.78
C VAL A 14 12.55 -13.84 -2.51
N PHE A 15 12.05 -12.71 -2.02
CA PHE A 15 10.87 -12.06 -2.58
C PHE A 15 11.01 -10.53 -2.65
N ASP A 16 10.27 -9.96 -3.60
CA ASP A 16 10.16 -8.51 -3.81
C ASP A 16 8.67 -8.14 -4.00
N CYS A 17 7.94 -8.10 -2.89
CA CYS A 17 6.50 -7.93 -2.88
C CYS A 17 6.11 -6.44 -2.78
N LYS A 18 6.23 -5.69 -3.90
CA LYS A 18 5.79 -4.29 -3.99
C LYS A 18 4.37 -4.20 -4.54
N TYR A 19 3.45 -3.58 -3.79
CA TYR A 19 2.05 -3.45 -4.20
C TYR A 19 1.62 -1.98 -4.26
N HIS A 20 0.87 -1.65 -5.31
CA HIS A 20 0.14 -0.38 -5.42
C HIS A 20 -1.35 -0.65 -5.21
N VAL A 21 -1.83 -0.42 -3.98
CA VAL A 21 -3.23 -0.65 -3.63
C VAL A 21 -3.98 0.66 -3.69
N VAL A 22 -5.05 0.69 -4.49
CA VAL A 22 -5.98 1.82 -4.60
C VAL A 22 -7.39 1.29 -4.44
N PHE A 23 -8.22 1.99 -3.68
CA PHE A 23 -9.63 1.64 -3.51
C PHE A 23 -10.51 2.89 -3.54
N CYS A 24 -11.80 2.67 -3.78
CA CYS A 24 -12.80 3.74 -3.82
C CYS A 24 -13.91 3.45 -2.80
N PRO A 25 -14.42 4.48 -2.10
CA PRO A 25 -15.57 4.33 -1.22
C PRO A 25 -16.83 3.96 -2.00
N LYS A 26 -17.77 3.29 -1.31
CA LYS A 26 -19.06 2.88 -1.89
C LYS A 26 -19.77 4.08 -2.53
N TYR A 27 -20.24 3.92 -3.76
CA TYR A 27 -20.89 4.96 -4.57
C TYR A 27 -20.00 6.18 -4.90
N ARG A 28 -18.67 6.06 -4.79
CA ARG A 28 -17.70 7.15 -5.01
C ARG A 28 -18.03 8.44 -4.25
N LYS A 29 -18.70 8.31 -3.11
CA LYS A 29 -19.01 9.45 -2.25
C LYS A 29 -17.72 10.00 -1.64
N LYS A 30 -17.62 11.33 -1.54
CA LYS A 30 -16.50 12.01 -0.87
C LYS A 30 -16.64 11.89 0.66
N VAL A 31 -16.47 10.68 1.17
CA VAL A 31 -16.58 10.35 2.60
C VAL A 31 -15.24 10.34 3.32
N LEU A 32 -14.13 10.24 2.58
CA LEU A 32 -12.76 10.28 3.10
C LEU A 32 -12.30 11.75 3.22
N ILE A 33 -12.98 12.51 4.08
CA ILE A 33 -12.66 13.89 4.46
C ILE A 33 -12.47 13.95 5.98
N GLU A 34 -11.79 14.98 6.50
CA GLU A 34 -11.67 15.19 7.95
C GLU A 34 -13.08 15.26 8.60
N PRO A 35 -13.35 14.56 9.72
CA PRO A 35 -12.45 13.76 10.58
C PRO A 35 -12.44 12.24 10.28
N VAL A 36 -13.16 11.77 9.25
CA VAL A 36 -13.34 10.33 8.96
C VAL A 36 -12.08 9.70 8.38
N ASP A 37 -11.22 10.50 7.75
CA ASP A 37 -9.93 10.07 7.19
C ASP A 37 -8.93 9.57 8.24
N VAL A 38 -9.04 10.02 9.49
CA VAL A 38 -8.16 9.61 10.60
C VAL A 38 -8.18 8.09 10.79
N ARG A 39 -9.36 7.48 10.76
CA ARG A 39 -9.55 6.03 10.91
C ARG A 39 -8.89 5.20 9.80
N LEU A 40 -8.56 5.82 8.67
CA LEU A 40 -7.94 5.14 7.54
C LEU A 40 -6.40 5.14 7.62
N LYS A 41 -5.84 6.00 8.47
CA LYS A 41 -4.39 6.21 8.61
C LYS A 41 -3.79 5.50 9.83
N GLU A 42 -4.63 5.01 10.75
CA GLU A 42 -4.24 4.05 11.80
C GLU A 42 -3.82 2.71 11.18
#